data_AF-A0A1P8YK57-F1
#
_entry.id   AF-A0A1P8YK57-F1
#
_cell.length_a   1.000
_cell.length_b   1.000
_cell.length_c   1.000
_cell.angle_alpha   90.00
_cell.angle_beta   90.00
_cell.angle_gamma   90.00
#
_symmetry.space_group_name_H-M   'P 1'
#
loop_
_entity.id
_entity.type
_entity.pdbx_description
1 polymer ?
#
loop_
_entity_poly.entity_id
_entity_poly.type
_entity_poly.pdbx_seq_one_letter_code
_entity_poly.pdbx_strand_id
1 'polypeptide(L)'
;MGTRRRWVLHVDLDQFVAAVEVLRRPELRGRPVIVGGRGDPTERGVVSTASYEAREFGIGSGMPLRVAARRLATREVTDAVFLPSTARRTPPPRSG
;
A
#
# COMPACT_ATOMS: atom_id res chain seq x y z
N MET A 1 -44.26 -17.37 16.36
CA MET A 1 -43.06 -16.61 16.77
C MET A 1 -42.12 -16.57 15.57
N GLY A 2 -42.09 -15.47 14.82
CA GLY A 2 -41.24 -15.36 13.62
C GLY A 2 -39.77 -15.28 14.02
N THR A 3 -38.93 -16.14 13.45
CA THR A 3 -37.49 -16.09 13.70
C THR A 3 -36.93 -14.78 13.14
N ARG A 4 -36.44 -13.89 14.01
CA ARG A 4 -35.69 -12.70 13.57
C ARG A 4 -34.45 -13.18 12.80
N ARG A 5 -34.36 -12.83 11.52
CA ARG A 5 -33.17 -13.11 10.72
C ARG A 5 -31.98 -12.35 11.32
N ARG A 6 -30.90 -13.07 11.60
CA ARG A 6 -29.61 -12.48 11.98
C ARG A 6 -28.84 -12.14 10.72
N TRP A 7 -28.45 -10.89 10.59
CA TRP A 7 -27.61 -10.41 9.51
C TRP A 7 -26.16 -10.35 9.97
N VAL A 8 -25.23 -10.74 9.09
CA VAL A 8 -23.79 -10.54 9.27
C VAL A 8 -23.34 -9.59 8.17
N LEU A 9 -22.78 -8.44 8.56
CA LEU A 9 -22.22 -7.46 7.64
C LEU A 9 -20.69 -7.56 7.69
N HIS A 10 -20.08 -7.78 6.53
CA HIS A 10 -18.64 -7.69 6.34
C HIS A 10 -18.31 -6.34 5.69
N VAL A 11 -17.34 -5.63 6.24
CA VAL A 11 -16.83 -4.37 5.70
C VAL A 11 -15.33 -4.53 5.54
N ASP A 12 -14.85 -4.30 4.32
CA ASP A 12 -13.43 -4.28 3.98
C ASP A 12 -13.05 -2.89 3.47
N LEU A 13 -11.88 -2.40 3.86
CA LEU A 13 -11.38 -1.10 3.42
C LEU A 13 -10.45 -1.28 2.23
N ASP A 14 -10.91 -0.80 1.08
CA ASP A 14 -10.13 -0.80 -0.15
C ASP A 14 -8.78 -0.09 0.04
N GLN A 15 -7.72 -0.75 -0.45
CA GLN A 15 -6.34 -0.23 -0.47
C GLN A 15 -5.89 0.43 0.86
N PHE A 16 -6.38 -0.07 2.01
CA PHE A 16 -6.35 0.63 3.29
C PHE A 16 -5.05 1.38 3.61
N VAL A 17 -3.89 0.69 3.58
CA VAL A 17 -2.62 1.32 3.93
C VAL A 17 -2.19 2.38 2.92
N ALA A 18 -2.41 2.15 1.62
CA ALA A 18 -2.12 3.14 0.60
C ALA A 18 -3.07 4.35 0.70
N ALA A 19 -4.36 4.13 0.97
CA ALA A 19 -5.33 5.20 1.18
C ALA A 19 -4.98 6.07 2.40
N VAL A 20 -4.50 5.46 3.49
CA VAL A 20 -4.01 6.20 4.66
C VAL A 20 -2.81 7.08 4.31
N GLU A 21 -1.86 6.58 3.53
CA GLU A 21 -0.70 7.38 3.11
C GLU A 21 -1.10 8.53 2.18
N VAL A 22 -2.01 8.31 1.23
CA VAL A 22 -2.56 9.35 0.35
C VAL A 22 -3.34 10.41 1.16
N LEU A 23 -4.06 10.00 2.19
CA LEU A 23 -4.75 10.93 3.09
C LEU A 23 -3.75 11.79 3.89
N ARG A 24 -2.64 11.21 4.34
CA ARG A 24 -1.56 11.91 5.05
C ARG A 24 -0.74 12.81 4.14
N ARG A 25 -0.61 12.44 2.87
CA ARG A 25 0.21 13.09 1.84
C ARG A 25 -0.64 13.34 0.59
N PRO A 26 -1.47 14.40 0.61
CA PRO A 26 -2.33 14.82 -0.50
C PRO A 26 -1.68 14.82 -1.89
N GLU A 27 -0.38 15.11 -1.97
CA GLU A 27 0.45 15.14 -3.16
C GLU A 27 0.66 13.76 -3.82
N LEU A 28 0.26 12.68 -3.16
CA LEU A 28 0.29 11.31 -3.69
C LEU A 28 -0.97 10.93 -4.49
N ARG A 29 -2.01 11.78 -4.51
CA ARG A 29 -3.23 11.51 -5.28
C ARG A 29 -2.94 11.41 -6.78
N GLY A 30 -3.52 10.42 -7.45
CA GLY A 30 -3.32 10.21 -8.88
C GLY A 30 -1.97 9.59 -9.23
N ARG A 31 -1.12 9.29 -8.24
CA ARG A 31 0.21 8.69 -8.46
C ARG A 31 0.19 7.21 -8.08
N PRO A 32 0.97 6.35 -8.78
CA PRO A 32 1.13 4.96 -8.38
C PRO A 32 1.88 4.86 -7.05
N VAL A 33 1.16 4.66 -5.95
CA VAL A 33 1.72 4.44 -4.61
C VAL A 33 1.83 2.94 -4.33
N ILE A 34 3.00 2.50 -3.89
CA ILE A 34 3.33 1.13 -3.48
C ILE A 34 3.86 1.16 -2.05
N VAL A 35 3.20 0.46 -1.13
CA VAL A 35 3.65 0.32 0.25
C VAL A 35 4.23 -1.08 0.44
N GLY A 36 5.47 -1.19 0.91
CA GLY A 36 6.11 -2.48 1.12
C GLY A 36 7.55 -2.37 1.63
N GLY A 37 7.98 -3.37 2.42
CA GLY A 37 9.36 -3.46 2.91
C GLY A 37 9.84 -2.18 3.59
N ARG A 38 11.05 -1.73 3.24
CA ARG A 38 11.61 -0.44 3.68
C ARG A 38 11.34 0.72 2.71
N GLY A 39 10.48 0.52 1.70
CA GLY A 39 10.21 1.53 0.68
C GLY A 39 11.30 1.64 -0.40
N ASP A 40 12.29 0.73 -0.39
CA ASP A 40 13.29 0.64 -1.44
C ASP A 40 13.04 -0.63 -2.29
N PRO A 41 12.75 -0.49 -3.59
CA PRO A 41 12.51 -1.63 -4.47
C PRO A 41 13.77 -2.43 -4.84
N THR A 42 14.97 -1.93 -4.52
CA THR A 42 16.24 -2.66 -4.67
C THR A 42 16.49 -3.64 -3.54
N GLU A 43 15.87 -3.42 -2.38
CA GLU A 43 15.94 -4.34 -1.23
C GLU A 43 14.96 -5.52 -1.37
N ARG A 44 15.22 -6.59 -0.62
CA ARG A 44 14.26 -7.71 -0.52
C ARG A 44 13.01 -7.23 0.22
N GLY A 45 11.88 -7.27 -0.48
CA GLY A 45 10.57 -6.96 0.09
C GLY A 45 9.45 -7.32 -0.87
N VAL A 46 8.23 -7.32 -0.34
CA VAL A 46 7.00 -7.50 -1.10
C VAL A 46 6.08 -6.29 -0.90
N VAL A 47 5.22 -6.05 -1.89
CA VAL A 47 4.11 -5.11 -1.81
C VAL A 47 3.17 -5.57 -0.70
N SER A 48 3.01 -4.75 0.33
CA SER A 48 1.99 -4.92 1.37
C SER A 48 0.63 -4.40 0.88
N THR A 49 0.62 -3.25 0.22
CA THR A 49 -0.58 -2.65 -0.37
C THR A 49 -0.17 -1.79 -1.57
N ALA A 50 -1.03 -1.74 -2.58
CA ALA A 50 -0.87 -0.90 -3.76
C ALA A 50 -2.10 -0.02 -3.92
N SER A 51 -1.88 1.21 -4.35
CA SER A 51 -2.93 2.14 -4.79
C SER A 51 -3.69 1.61 -6.00
N TYR A 52 -4.86 2.19 -6.31
CA TYR A 52 -5.57 1.84 -7.56
C TYR A 52 -4.73 2.16 -8.80
N GLU A 53 -4.06 3.31 -8.82
CA GLU A 53 -3.17 3.74 -9.89
C GLU A 53 -2.03 2.73 -10.10
N ALA A 54 -1.46 2.18 -9.02
CA ALA A 54 -0.48 1.09 -9.12
C ALA A 54 -1.09 -0.24 -9.62
N ARG A 55 -2.33 -0.55 -9.22
CA ARG A 55 -3.05 -1.76 -9.64
C ARG A 55 -3.36 -1.79 -11.13
N GLU A 56 -3.51 -0.62 -11.78
CA GLU A 56 -3.66 -0.53 -13.25
C GLU A 56 -2.45 -1.12 -13.98
N PHE A 57 -1.25 -1.06 -13.38
CA PHE A 57 -0.03 -1.71 -13.89
C PHE A 57 0.10 -3.19 -13.46
N GLY A 58 -0.98 -3.76 -12.91
CA GLY A 58 -1.05 -5.12 -12.39
C GLY A 58 -0.26 -5.32 -11.10
N ILE A 59 0.09 -4.27 -10.37
CA ILE A 59 0.83 -4.35 -9.11
C ILE A 59 -0.16 -4.63 -7.98
N GLY A 60 0.12 -5.65 -7.18
CA GLY A 60 -0.76 -6.09 -6.10
C GLY A 60 0.00 -6.68 -4.93
N SER A 61 -0.72 -6.93 -3.84
CA SER A 61 -0.14 -7.47 -2.60
C SER A 61 0.57 -8.80 -2.83
N GLY A 62 1.69 -9.00 -2.13
CA GLY A 62 2.55 -10.19 -2.28
C GLY A 62 3.52 -10.13 -3.46
N MET A 63 3.37 -9.18 -4.40
CA MET A 63 4.34 -9.00 -5.48
C MET A 63 5.70 -8.56 -4.93
N PRO A 64 6.84 -9.13 -5.37
CA PRO A 64 8.15 -8.60 -5.00
C PRO A 64 8.34 -7.15 -5.45
N LEU A 65 8.88 -6.28 -4.61
CA LEU A 65 9.04 -4.84 -4.93
C LEU A 65 9.86 -4.61 -6.20
N ARG A 66 10.94 -5.36 -6.39
CA ARG A 66 11.74 -5.38 -7.63
C ARG A 66 10.92 -5.70 -8.89
N VAL A 67 9.91 -6.55 -8.79
CA VAL A 67 9.02 -6.89 -9.92
C VAL A 67 8.05 -5.74 -10.19
N ALA A 68 7.51 -5.12 -9.14
CA ALA A 68 6.66 -3.94 -9.26
C ALA A 68 7.42 -2.78 -9.94
N ALA A 69 8.64 -2.47 -9.47
CA ALA A 69 9.49 -1.43 -10.05
C ALA A 69 9.82 -1.71 -11.53
N ARG A 70 10.15 -2.97 -11.86
CA ARG A 70 10.40 -3.36 -13.26
C ARG A 70 9.17 -3.14 -14.14
N ARG A 71 7.96 -3.47 -13.67
CA ARG A 71 6.72 -3.25 -14.45
C ARG A 71 6.47 -1.78 -14.72
N LEU A 72 6.69 -0.92 -13.71
CA LEU A 72 6.57 0.53 -13.86
C LEU A 72 7.57 1.06 -14.89
N ALA A 73 8.83 0.60 -14.82
CA ALA A 73 9.87 0.97 -15.79
C ALA A 73 9.50 0.53 -17.22
N THR A 74 8.99 -0.70 -17.41
CA THR A 74 8.52 -1.17 -18.73
C THR A 74 7.33 -0.37 -19.28
N ARG A 75 6.58 0.31 -18.41
CA ARG A 75 5.44 1.16 -18.77
C ARG A 75 5.79 2.65 -18.77
N GLU A 76 7.08 2.98 -18.64
CA GLU A 76 7.61 4.36 -18.62
C GLU A 76 7.00 5.24 -17.50
N VAL A 77 6.57 4.61 -16.40
CA VAL A 77 6.03 5.31 -15.24
C VAL A 77 7.18 5.84 -14.39
N THR A 78 7.27 7.17 -14.28
CA THR A 78 8.40 7.86 -13.62
C THR A 78 8.04 8.50 -12.29
N ASP A 79 6.75 8.62 -11.99
CA ASP A 79 6.22 9.32 -10.82
C ASP A 79 5.72 8.40 -9.71
N ALA A 80 5.93 7.08 -9.84
CA ALA A 80 5.57 6.10 -8.82
C ALA A 80 6.32 6.31 -7.51
N VAL A 81 5.66 6.04 -6.38
CA VAL A 81 6.19 6.26 -5.03
C VAL A 81 6.22 4.95 -4.25
N PHE A 82 7.41 4.58 -3.77
CA PHE A 82 7.59 3.46 -2.85
C PHE A 82 7.69 3.96 -1.41
N LEU A 83 6.83 3.43 -0.55
CA LEU A 83 6.76 3.79 0.87
C LEU A 83 7.07 2.59 1.76
N PRO A 84 7.78 2.79 2.88
CA PRO A 84 8.01 1.73 3.85
C PRO A 84 6.70 1.26 4.48
N SER A 85 6.61 -0.03 4.79
CA SER A 85 5.54 -0.57 5.62
C SER A 85 5.79 -0.16 7.07
N THR A 86 5.41 1.06 7.45
CA THR A 86 5.50 1.51 8.84
C THR A 86 4.36 0.90 9.66
N ALA A 87 4.54 -0.34 10.12
CA ALA A 87 3.95 -0.71 11.41
C ALA A 87 4.62 0.21 12.43
N ARG A 88 3.86 1.11 13.06
CA ARG A 88 4.36 2.15 13.97
C ARG A 88 5.43 1.55 14.89
N ARG A 89 6.72 1.77 14.59
CA ARG A 89 7.78 1.51 15.57
C ARG A 89 7.54 2.55 16.65
N THR A 90 7.31 2.10 17.87
CA THR A 90 7.31 2.96 19.05
C THR A 90 8.56 3.85 18.94
N PRO A 91 8.43 5.19 19.04
CA PRO A 91 9.63 6.02 19.08
C PRO A 91 10.52 5.50 20.22
N PRO A 92 11.85 5.43 20.03
CA PRO A 92 12.73 5.05 21.13
C PRO A 92 12.44 5.96 22.33
N PRO A 93 12.48 5.44 23.57
CA PRO A 93 12.27 6.28 24.75
C PRO A 93 13.24 7.45 24.66
N ARG A 94 12.72 8.67 24.86
CA ARG A 94 13.57 9.85 24.97
C ARG A 94 14.49 9.61 26.15
N SER A 95 15.77 9.41 25.90
CA SER A 95 16.79 9.46 26.95
C SER A 95 16.71 10.85 27.58
N GLY A 96 16.28 10.89 28.83
CA GLY A 96 16.45 12.06 29.70
C GLY A 96 17.89 12.22 30.15
#